data_AF-A0A7Y1SUZ4-F1
#
_entry.id   AF-A0A7Y1SUZ4-F1
#
_cell.length_a   1.000
_cell.length_b   1.000
_cell.length_c   1.000
_cell.angle_alpha   90.00
_cell.angle_beta   90.00
_cell.angle_gamma   90.00
#
_symmetry.space_group_name_H-M   'P 1'
#
loop_
_entity.id
_entity.type
_entity.pdbx_description
1 polymer ?
#
loop_
_entity_poly.entity_id
_entity_poly.type
_entity_poly.pdbx_seq_one_letter_code
_entity_poly.pdbx_strand_id
1 'polypeptide(L)'
;MSWILRGYESVARRLMGPVRNLAFRKVLSSIGGKRFTWFTAAVKADDLAFLAGLLESGEVVPVIERSYPLEQVQDALRYLAEGHALGKLVITS
;
A
#
# COMPACT_ATOMS: atom_id res chain seq x y z
N MET A 1 -50.98 -1.32 30.68
CA MET A 1 -50.64 -2.34 29.67
C MET A 1 -49.86 -1.70 28.50
N SER A 2 -48.70 -1.10 28.76
CA SER A 2 -47.85 -0.42 27.76
C SER A 2 -46.38 -0.54 28.18
N TRP A 3 -45.88 -1.78 28.18
CA TRP A 3 -44.48 -2.09 28.48
C TRP A 3 -43.82 -3.00 27.42
N ILE A 4 -44.55 -3.38 26.37
CA ILE A 4 -44.07 -4.34 25.36
C ILE A 4 -43.47 -3.65 24.11
N LEU A 5 -43.75 -2.36 23.84
CA LEU A 5 -43.26 -1.69 22.63
C LEU A 5 -41.87 -1.03 22.76
N ARG A 6 -41.32 -0.85 23.97
CA ARG A 6 -39.96 -0.27 24.15
C ARG A 6 -38.82 -1.27 23.94
N GLY A 7 -39.10 -2.58 23.95
CA GLY A 7 -38.07 -3.61 23.79
C GLY A 7 -37.61 -3.84 22.35
N TYR A 8 -38.46 -3.51 21.37
CA TYR A 8 -38.22 -3.85 19.96
C TYR A 8 -37.19 -2.91 19.28
N GLU A 9 -37.15 -1.64 19.69
CA GLU A 9 -36.17 -0.66 19.18
C GLU A 9 -34.73 -1.01 19.56
N SER A 10 -34.52 -1.61 20.72
CA SER A 10 -33.19 -1.93 21.26
C SER A 10 -32.57 -3.15 20.57
N VAL A 11 -33.40 -4.11 20.15
CA VAL A 11 -32.97 -5.30 19.40
C VAL A 11 -32.67 -4.94 17.94
N ALA A 12 -33.51 -4.10 17.32
CA ALA A 12 -33.29 -3.60 15.95
C ALA A 12 -31.96 -2.85 15.81
N ARG A 13 -31.58 -2.04 16.80
CA ARG A 13 -30.32 -1.28 16.79
C ARG A 13 -29.07 -2.15 16.99
N ARG A 14 -29.20 -3.33 17.59
CA ARG A 14 -28.10 -4.26 17.90
C ARG A 14 -27.89 -5.34 16.83
N LEU A 15 -28.92 -5.65 16.03
CA LEU A 15 -28.82 -6.52 14.85
C LEU A 15 -28.21 -5.83 13.62
N MET A 16 -28.15 -4.49 13.61
CA MET A 16 -27.46 -3.68 12.59
C MET A 16 -25.93 -3.63 12.76
N GLY A 17 -25.36 -4.33 13.75
CA GLY A 17 -23.92 -4.37 14.00
C GLY A 17 -23.16 -5.48 13.24
N PRO A 18 -23.62 -6.74 13.26
CA PRO A 18 -22.85 -7.87 12.69
C PRO A 18 -22.81 -7.90 11.16
N VAL A 19 -23.83 -7.35 10.48
CA VAL A 19 -23.93 -7.38 9.01
C VAL A 19 -22.92 -6.42 8.36
N ARG A 20 -22.61 -5.30 9.02
CA ARG A 20 -21.61 -4.32 8.53
C ARG A 20 -20.20 -4.93 8.51
N ASN A 21 -19.83 -5.73 9.50
CA ASN A 21 -18.52 -6.40 9.53
C ASN A 21 -18.40 -7.54 8.51
N LEU A 22 -19.49 -8.24 8.19
CA LEU A 22 -19.48 -9.24 7.12
C LEU A 22 -19.35 -8.60 5.73
N ALA A 23 -20.05 -7.48 5.49
CA ALA A 23 -19.90 -6.72 4.26
C ALA A 23 -18.47 -6.15 4.12
N PHE A 24 -17.90 -5.60 5.19
CA PHE A 24 -16.52 -5.10 5.22
C PHE A 24 -15.48 -6.21 4.94
N ARG A 25 -15.70 -7.42 5.48
CA ARG A 25 -14.85 -8.60 5.18
C ARG A 25 -14.95 -9.03 3.72
N LYS A 26 -16.12 -8.90 3.08
CA LYS A 26 -16.28 -9.26 1.67
C LYS A 26 -15.60 -8.24 0.74
N VAL A 27 -15.65 -6.96 1.09
CA VAL A 27 -14.90 -5.88 0.41
C VAL A 27 -13.38 -6.07 0.57
N LEU A 28 -12.90 -6.44 1.76
CA LEU A 28 -11.48 -6.79 1.97
C LEU A 28 -11.07 -8.09 1.24
N SER A 29 -11.96 -9.07 1.11
CA SER A 29 -11.70 -10.28 0.31
C SER A 29 -11.73 -10.03 -1.21
N SER A 30 -12.25 -8.87 -1.63
CA SER A 30 -12.30 -8.40 -3.03
C SER A 30 -11.04 -7.62 -3.44
N ILE A 31 -10.04 -7.48 -2.57
CA ILE A 31 -8.63 -7.42 -2.97
C ILE A 31 -8.22 -8.87 -3.29
N GLY A 32 -9.02 -9.62 -4.02
CA GLY A 32 -9.08 -9.51 -5.47
C GLY A 32 -7.98 -10.40 -5.97
N GLY A 33 -8.34 -11.57 -6.52
CA GLY A 33 -7.49 -12.73 -6.82
C GLY A 33 -6.32 -12.47 -7.79
N LYS A 34 -5.48 -11.51 -7.42
CA LYS A 34 -4.16 -11.26 -7.95
C LYS A 34 -3.34 -12.42 -7.42
N ARG A 35 -2.89 -13.30 -8.32
CA ARG A 35 -1.77 -14.19 -8.02
C ARG A 35 -0.64 -13.26 -7.57
N PHE A 36 -0.42 -13.18 -6.27
CA PHE A 36 0.78 -12.57 -5.73
C PHE A 36 1.89 -13.58 -5.98
N THR A 37 2.37 -13.61 -7.21
CA THR A 37 3.56 -14.38 -7.53
C THR A 37 4.73 -13.66 -6.87
N TRP A 38 5.51 -14.39 -6.09
CA TRP A 38 6.77 -13.88 -5.60
C TRP A 38 7.64 -13.50 -6.79
N PHE A 39 7.74 -12.20 -7.08
CA PHE A 39 8.59 -11.66 -8.12
C PHE A 39 9.98 -11.45 -7.52
N THR A 40 10.70 -12.55 -7.31
CA THR A 40 12.11 -12.51 -6.93
C THR A 40 12.94 -12.56 -8.20
N ALA A 41 13.36 -11.40 -8.71
CA ALA A 41 14.32 -11.33 -9.79
C ALA A 41 15.72 -11.69 -9.25
N ALA A 42 16.41 -12.61 -9.92
CA ALA A 42 17.84 -12.81 -9.67
C ALA A 42 18.57 -11.58 -10.21
N VAL A 43 19.46 -10.99 -9.41
CA VAL A 43 20.28 -9.87 -9.86
C VAL A 43 21.35 -10.41 -10.83
N LYS A 44 21.24 -10.06 -12.11
CA LYS A 44 22.21 -10.41 -13.17
C LYS A 44 22.79 -9.14 -13.78
N ALA A 45 24.08 -9.19 -14.11
CA ALA A 45 24.79 -8.05 -14.70
C ALA A 45 24.18 -7.63 -16.05
N ASP A 46 23.84 -8.60 -16.91
CA ASP A 46 23.25 -8.34 -18.23
C ASP A 46 21.90 -7.64 -18.12
N ASP A 47 21.07 -8.03 -17.14
CA ASP A 47 19.77 -7.40 -16.89
C ASP A 47 19.94 -5.94 -16.42
N LEU A 48 20.94 -5.66 -15.58
CA LEU A 48 21.26 -4.30 -15.15
C LEU A 48 21.81 -3.44 -16.29
N ALA A 49 22.66 -4.01 -17.16
CA ALA A 49 23.18 -3.32 -18.34
C ALA A 49 22.06 -2.97 -19.32
N PHE A 50 21.11 -3.90 -19.52
CA PHE A 50 19.90 -3.65 -20.31
C PHE A 50 19.07 -2.50 -19.71
N LEU A 51 18.80 -2.53 -18.41
CA LEU A 51 18.07 -1.46 -17.72
C LEU A 51 18.81 -0.11 -17.82
N ALA A 52 20.14 -0.09 -17.71
CA ALA A 52 20.93 1.12 -17.88
C ALA A 52 20.74 1.74 -19.27
N GLY A 53 20.76 0.94 -20.34
CA GLY A 53 20.50 1.42 -21.70
C GLY A 53 19.09 2.03 -21.87
N LEU A 54 18.09 1.48 -21.19
CA LEU A 54 16.73 2.06 -21.18
C LEU A 54 16.67 3.41 -20.44
N LEU A 55 17.45 3.56 -19.36
CA LEU A 55 17.55 4.83 -18.63
C LEU A 55 18.30 5.89 -19.45
N GLU A 56 19.40 5.51 -20.11
CA GLU A 56 20.23 6.40 -20.94
C GLU A 56 19.49 6.90 -22.18
N SER A 57 18.69 6.04 -22.82
CA SER A 57 17.86 6.40 -23.98
C SER A 57 16.62 7.23 -23.61
N GLY A 58 16.27 7.29 -22.32
CA GLY A 58 15.07 7.98 -21.83
C GLY A 58 13.76 7.22 -22.10
N GLU A 59 13.82 5.99 -22.62
CA GLU A 59 12.65 5.12 -22.79
C GLU A 59 12.04 4.74 -21.43
N VAL A 60 12.89 4.60 -20.41
CA VAL A 60 12.48 4.47 -19.02
C VAL A 60 12.96 5.68 -18.24
N VAL A 61 12.01 6.42 -17.64
CA VAL A 61 12.31 7.55 -16.76
C VAL A 61 11.97 7.16 -15.32
N PRO A 62 12.95 7.11 -14.40
CA PRO A 62 12.68 6.78 -13.01
C PRO A 62 11.94 7.93 -12.34
N VAL A 63 10.87 7.61 -11.61
CA VAL A 63 10.18 8.59 -10.77
C VAL A 63 10.94 8.72 -9.46
N ILE A 64 11.79 9.75 -9.38
CA ILE A 64 12.47 10.15 -8.14
C ILE A 64 11.55 11.10 -7.40
N GLU A 65 11.10 10.69 -6.22
CA GLU A 65 10.18 11.51 -5.43
C GLU A 65 10.94 12.56 -4.62
N ARG A 66 12.03 12.13 -3.95
CA ARG A 66 12.89 13.01 -3.15
C ARG A 66 14.33 12.53 -3.20
N SER A 67 15.24 13.49 -3.09
CA SER A 67 16.66 13.25 -2.88
C SER A 67 17.07 13.84 -1.53
N TYR A 68 17.83 13.09 -0.75
CA TYR A 68 18.34 13.51 0.55
C TYR A 68 19.87 13.45 0.51
N PRO A 69 20.59 14.46 1.02
CA PRO A 69 22.02 14.34 1.20
C PRO A 69 22.33 13.29 2.28
N LEU A 70 23.55 12.77 2.28
CA LEU A 70 23.97 11.66 3.14
C LEU A 70 23.75 11.96 4.64
N GLU A 71 23.90 13.22 5.06
CA GLU A 71 23.64 13.64 6.44
C GLU A 71 22.16 13.53 6.86
N GLN A 72 21.23 13.43 5.90
CA GLN A 72 19.77 13.34 6.13
C GLN A 72 19.21 11.92 5.95
N VAL A 73 20.05 10.87 5.97
CA VAL A 73 19.58 9.47 5.85
C VAL A 73 18.50 9.13 6.89
N GLN A 74 18.60 9.67 8.11
CA GLN A 74 17.59 9.42 9.16
C GLN A 74 16.22 9.97 8.76
N ASP A 75 16.18 11.14 8.12
CA ASP A 75 14.95 11.76 7.66
C ASP A 75 14.37 11.02 6.46
N ALA A 76 15.22 10.55 5.54
CA ALA A 76 14.82 9.71 4.42
C ALA A 76 14.16 8.39 4.89
N LEU A 77 14.75 7.75 5.91
CA LEU A 77 14.20 6.51 6.49
C LEU A 77 12.90 6.75 7.26
N ARG A 78 12.80 7.86 8.00
CA ARG A 78 11.54 8.23 8.67
C ARG A 78 10.41 8.45 7.67
N TYR A 79 10.69 9.18 6.60
CA TYR A 79 9.72 9.40 5.52
C TYR A 79 9.31 8.08 4.84
N LEU A 80 10.27 7.19 4.57
CA LEU A 80 9.97 5.87 4.01
C LEU A 80 9.07 5.04 4.94
N ALA A 81 9.31 5.10 6.25
CA ALA A 81 8.54 4.36 7.25
C ALA A 81 7.08 4.82 7.36
N GLU A 82 6.74 6.04 6.92
CA GLU A 82 5.36 6.52 6.82
C GLU A 82 4.54 5.79 5.74
N GLY A 83 5.21 5.06 4.82
CA GLY A 83 4.55 4.26 3.78
C GLY A 83 3.94 5.10 2.64
N HIS A 84 4.23 6.40 2.60
CA HIS A 84 3.73 7.34 1.60
C HIS A 84 4.68 7.55 0.40
N ALA A 85 5.80 6.84 0.34
CA ALA A 85 6.72 6.95 -0.79
C ALA A 85 6.08 6.33 -2.06
N LEU A 86 5.77 7.18 -3.03
CA LEU A 86 5.20 6.83 -4.34
C LEU A 86 6.29 6.62 -5.40
N GLY A 87 7.52 7.05 -5.14
CA GLY A 87 8.67 6.90 -6.03
C GLY A 87 9.92 6.36 -5.35
N LYS A 88 11.06 6.50 -6.03
CA LYS A 88 12.37 6.18 -5.46
C LYS A 88 12.88 7.36 -4.63
N LEU A 89 13.43 7.04 -3.47
CA LEU A 89 14.22 7.95 -2.65
C LEU A 89 15.70 7.76 -3.00
N VAL A 90 16.40 8.85 -3.27
CA VAL A 90 17.83 8.84 -3.60
C VAL A 90 18.62 9.48 -2.46
N ILE A 91 19.73 8.85 -2.08
CA ILE A 91 20.72 9.47 -1.20
C ILE A 91 21.84 10.03 -2.06
N THR A 92 22.17 11.31 -1.87
CA THR A 92 23.24 12.00 -2.58
C THR A 92 24.45 12.18 -1.66
N SER A 93 25.66 12.14 -2.24
CA SER A 93 26.91 12.40 -1.55
C SER A 93 27.11 13.87 -1.22
#